data_AF-A0A9P6BX19-F1
#
_entry.id   AF-A0A9P6BX19-F1
#
_cell.length_a   1.000
_cell.length_b   1.000
_cell.length_c   1.000
_cell.angle_alpha   90.00
_cell.angle_beta   90.00
_cell.angle_gamma   90.00
#
_symmetry.space_group_name_H-M   'P 1'
#
loop_
_entity.id
_entity.type
_entity.pdbx_description
1 polymer ?
#
loop_
_entity_poly.entity_id
_entity_poly.type
_entity_poly.pdbx_seq_one_letter_code
_entity_poly.pdbx_strand_id
1 'polypeptide(L)' 'EWGPLQQEAQQRLKDLVRDCFHTWNPKFPSDQPIVVAVDSSWRAVGYYMFQRDDID' A
#
# COMPACT_ATOMS: atom_id res chain seq x y z
N GLU A 1 -27.02 -8.15 -2.52
CA GLU A 1 -26.10 -8.74 -3.51
C GLU A 1 -25.05 -7.71 -3.89
N TRP A 2 -23.87 -8.18 -4.32
CA TRP A 2 -22.83 -7.29 -4.83
C TRP A 2 -23.23 -6.83 -6.24
N GLY A 3 -23.73 -5.61 -6.36
CA GLY A 3 -24.28 -5.07 -7.59
C GLY A 3 -23.24 -4.36 -8.48
N PRO A 4 -23.67 -3.87 -9.65
CA PRO A 4 -22.79 -3.20 -10.61
C PRO A 4 -22.07 -1.98 -10.03
N LEU A 5 -22.75 -1.19 -9.19
CA LEU A 5 -22.16 -0.01 -8.55
C LEU A 5 -21.02 -0.36 -7.59
N GLN A 6 -21.14 -1.46 -6.85
CA GLN A 6 -20.08 -1.92 -5.95
C GLN A 6 -18.88 -2.44 -6.73
N GLN A 7 -19.09 -3.10 -7.87
CA GLN A 7 -18.01 -3.53 -8.77
C GLN A 7 -17.26 -2.33 -9.36
N GLU A 8 -17.98 -1.31 -9.82
CA GLU A 8 -17.39 -0.08 -10.33
C GLU A 8 -16.56 0.63 -9.24
N ALA A 9 -17.13 0.79 -8.04
CA ALA A 9 -16.42 1.41 -6.93
C ALA A 9 -15.15 0.63 -6.54
N GLN A 10 -15.22 -0.70 -6.53
CA GLN A 10 -14.05 -1.55 -6.26
C GLN A 10 -12.97 -1.35 -7.34
N GLN A 11 -13.36 -1.30 -8.61
CA GLN A 11 -12.41 -1.11 -9.70
C GLN A 11 -11.73 0.27 -9.61
N ARG A 12 -12.50 1.32 -9.33
CA ARG A 12 -11.96 2.68 -9.13
C ARG A 12 -10.97 2.72 -7.96
N LEU A 13 -11.26 2.03 -6.86
CA LEU A 13 -10.32 1.95 -5.73
C LEU A 13 -9.03 1.21 -6.11
N LYS A 14 -9.11 0.12 -6.87
CA LYS A 14 -7.93 -0.61 -7.37
C LYS A 14 -7.08 0.27 -8.26
N ASP A 15 -7.70 1.03 -9.16
CA ASP A 15 -6.99 1.94 -10.07
C ASP A 15 -6.30 3.06 -9.28
N LEU A 16 -6.98 3.65 -8.29
CA LEU A 16 -6.38 4.63 -7.39
C LEU A 16 -5.18 4.06 -6.62
N VAL A 17 -5.29 2.86 -6.04
CA VAL A 17 -4.18 2.22 -5.32
C VAL A 17 -3.00 1.94 -6.26
N ARG A 18 -3.27 1.46 -7.48
CA ARG A 18 -2.21 1.23 -8.47
C ARG A 18 -1.46 2.52 -8.80
N ASP A 19 -2.19 3.62 -8.97
CA ASP A 19 -1.62 4.86 -9.51
C ASP A 19 -1.09 5.80 -8.39
N CYS A 20 -1.54 5.66 -7.14
CA CYS A 20 -1.21 6.57 -6.02
C CYS A 20 0.06 6.17 -5.26
N PHE A 21 0.35 4.88 -5.12
CA PHE A 21 1.42 4.40 -4.22
C PHE A 21 2.85 4.60 -4.74
N HIS A 22 3.03 5.14 -5.95
CA HIS A 22 4.36 5.43 -6.50
C HIS A 22 4.83 6.85 -6.14
N THR A 23 4.03 7.63 -5.42
CA THR A 23 4.22 9.09 -5.34
C THR A 23 5.39 9.52 -4.46
N TRP A 24 5.84 8.71 -3.49
CA TRP A 24 7.06 9.00 -2.73
C TRP A 24 8.06 7.86 -2.78
N ASN A 25 9.11 8.09 -3.56
CA ASN A 25 10.34 7.31 -3.45
C ASN A 25 10.93 7.52 -2.05
N PRO A 26 11.46 6.45 -1.42
CA PRO A 26 12.24 6.61 -0.20
C PRO A 26 13.36 7.64 -0.42
N LYS A 27 13.52 8.55 0.52
CA LYS A 27 14.54 9.60 0.47
C LYS A 27 15.85 9.06 1.00
N PHE A 28 16.95 9.39 0.32
CA PHE A 28 18.31 9.05 0.73
C PHE A 28 19.26 10.24 0.53
N PRO A 29 20.20 10.49 1.46
CA PRO A 29 20.30 9.86 2.78
C PRO A 29 19.11 10.23 3.68
N SER A 30 18.74 9.33 4.59
CA SER A 30 17.67 9.56 5.55
C SER A 30 17.95 8.79 6.83
N ASP A 31 17.72 9.43 7.96
CA ASP A 31 17.81 8.82 9.28
C ASP A 31 16.53 8.01 9.63
N GLN A 32 15.49 8.17 8.81
CA GLN A 32 14.22 7.47 9.00
C GLN A 32 14.31 6.01 8.53
N PRO A 33 13.86 5.04 9.36
CA PRO A 33 13.95 3.63 9.03
C PRO A 33 12.99 3.28 7.87
N ILE A 34 13.45 2.35 7.04
CA ILE A 34 12.57 1.62 6.12
C ILE A 34 11.99 0.44 6.89
N VAL A 35 10.67 0.39 6.96
CA VAL A 35 9.93 -0.67 7.65
C VAL A 35 9.34 -1.63 6.62
N VAL A 36 9.51 -2.93 6.86
CA VAL A 36 8.86 -3.99 6.09
C VAL A 36 7.84 -4.67 6.99
N ALA A 37 6.56 -4.55 6.65
CA ALA A 37 5.49 -5.24 7.34
C ALA A 37 5.09 -6.48 6.53
N VAL A 38 5.13 -7.65 7.17
CA VAL A 38 4.86 -8.94 6.54
C VAL A 38 3.66 -9.57 7.24
N ASP A 39 2.72 -10.06 6.45
CA ASP A 39 1.61 -10.88 6.93
C ASP A 39 1.58 -12.19 6.14
N SER A 40 1.36 -13.30 6.82
CA SER A 40 1.38 -14.63 6.24
C SER A 40 0.14 -15.41 6.60
N SER A 41 -0.45 -16.06 5.60
CA SER A 41 -1.54 -17.00 5.73
C SER A 41 -1.08 -18.38 5.25
N TRP A 42 -1.91 -19.41 5.48
CA TRP A 42 -1.59 -20.79 5.07
C TRP A 42 -1.26 -20.94 3.57
N ARG A 43 -1.77 -20.04 2.70
CA ARG A 43 -1.63 -20.11 1.24
C ARG A 43 -0.75 -19.03 0.62
N ALA A 44 -0.48 -17.95 1.33
CA ALA A 44 0.14 -16.78 0.73
C ALA A 44 0.84 -15.94 1.79
N VAL A 45 1.91 -15.28 1.37
CA VAL A 45 2.60 -14.23 2.13
C VAL A 45 2.41 -12.92 1.39
N GLY A 46 1.96 -11.90 2.11
CA GLY A 46 1.88 -10.52 1.64
C GLY A 46 2.86 -9.65 2.43
N TYR A 47 3.38 -8.61 1.79
CA TYR A 47 4.19 -7.62 2.48
C TYR A 47 3.97 -6.23 1.87
N TYR A 48 4.24 -5.20 2.67
CA TYR A 48 4.36 -3.82 2.19
C TYR A 48 5.54 -3.13 2.87
N MET A 49 6.11 -2.15 2.17
CA MET A 49 7.26 -1.37 2.63
C MET A 49 6.91 0.10 2.69
N PHE A 50 7.39 0.79 3.70
CA PHE A 50 7.27 2.23 3.83
C PHE A 50 8.48 2.82 4.56
N GLN A 51 8.87 4.05 4.21
CA GLN A 51 9.78 4.83 5.04
C GLN A 51 8.93 5.52 6.11
N ARG A 52 9.29 5.37 7.38
CA ARG A 52 8.56 6.00 8.47
C ARG A 52 8.71 7.51 8.37
N ASP A 53 7.61 8.24 8.30
CA ASP A 53 7.61 9.67 8.59
C ASP A 53 7.42 9.80 10.10
N ASP A 54 8.41 10.35 10.80
CA ASP A 54 8.20 10.77 12.18
C ASP A 54 7.23 11.95 12.17
N ILE A 55 5.96 11.66 12.46
CA ILE A 55 4.97 12.67 12.84
C ILE A 55 5.23 12.94 14.32
N ASP A 56 6.07 13.93 14.61
CA ASP A 56 6.11 14.58 15.92
C ASP A 56 4.76 15.26 16.22
#